data_AF-A0AAX0IUH7-F1
#
_entry.id   AF-A0AAX0IUH7-F1
#
_cell.length_a   1.000
_cell.length_b   1.000
_cell.length_c   1.000
_cell.angle_alpha   90.00
_cell.angle_beta   90.00
_cell.angle_gamma   90.00
#
_symmetry.space_group_name_H-M   'P 1'
#
loop_
_entity.id
_entity.type
_entity.pdbx_description
1 polymer ?
#
loop_
_entity_poly.entity_id
_entity_poly.type
_entity_poly.pdbx_seq_one_letter_code
_entity_poly.pdbx_strand_id
1 'polypeptide(L)'
;MDFDEMIFQALERNPERLINLLMNSGFKVVAMKTDLTTKEMCEQANINYQSWLQSDVRNDPRIVVMRDTTSGRNHQYKATDVDKIKEIWRESKRKRR
;
A
#
# COMPACT_ATOMS: atom_id res chain seq x y z
N MET A 1 18.51 -11.96 28.27
CA MET A 1 17.17 -11.83 27.68
C MET A 1 17.31 -10.83 26.56
N ASP A 2 17.08 -11.27 25.33
CA ASP A 2 17.20 -10.43 24.14
C ASP A 2 16.03 -9.43 24.08
N PHE A 3 16.26 -8.26 23.49
CA PHE A 3 15.22 -7.24 23.31
C PHE A 3 14.05 -7.80 22.48
N ASP A 4 14.37 -8.60 21.46
CA ASP A 4 13.38 -9.25 20.62
C ASP A 4 12.53 -10.25 21.44
N GLU A 5 13.17 -11.02 22.31
CA GLU A 5 12.51 -11.99 23.18
C GLU A 5 11.57 -11.32 24.21
N MET A 6 11.95 -10.15 24.73
CA MET A 6 11.08 -9.31 25.56
C MET A 6 9.84 -8.80 24.81
N ILE A 7 10.02 -8.36 23.57
CA ILE A 7 8.94 -7.88 22.71
C ILE A 7 7.95 -9.02 22.42
N PHE A 8 8.45 -10.21 22.07
CA PHE A 8 7.60 -11.38 21.81
C PHE A 8 6.78 -11.80 23.03
N GLN A 9 7.39 -11.85 24.22
CA GLN A 9 6.65 -12.16 25.45
C GLN A 9 5.61 -11.09 25.82
N ALA A 10 5.89 -9.81 25.54
CA ALA A 10 4.93 -8.73 25.73
C ALA A 10 3.75 -8.83 24.75
N LEU A 11 4.01 -9.19 23.50
CA LEU A 11 3.01 -9.45 22.47
C LEU A 11 2.09 -10.62 22.83
N GLU A 12 2.63 -11.74 23.31
CA GLU A 12 1.84 -12.92 23.67
C GLU A 12 0.90 -12.68 24.87
N ARG A 13 1.34 -11.87 25.83
CA ARG A 13 0.58 -11.63 27.06
C ARG A 13 -0.52 -10.59 26.89
N ASN A 14 -0.23 -9.48 26.22
CA ASN A 14 -1.20 -8.40 26.04
C ASN A 14 -0.82 -7.46 24.87
N PRO A 15 -1.18 -7.84 23.63
CA PRO A 15 -0.76 -7.10 22.44
C PRO A 15 -1.33 -5.68 22.41
N GLU A 16 -2.55 -5.45 22.92
CA GLU A 16 -3.15 -4.11 22.98
C GLU A 16 -2.37 -3.17 23.88
N ARG A 17 -1.89 -3.66 25.03
CA ARG A 17 -1.10 -2.84 25.96
C ARG A 17 0.23 -2.40 25.34
N LEU A 18 0.88 -3.28 24.57
CA LEU A 18 2.11 -2.93 23.87
C LEU A 18 1.86 -1.90 22.77
N ILE A 19 0.81 -2.08 21.97
CA ILE A 19 0.40 -1.13 20.92
C ILE A 19 0.14 0.26 21.54
N ASN A 20 -0.61 0.32 22.64
CA ASN A 20 -0.88 1.57 23.35
C ASN A 20 0.39 2.23 23.91
N LEU A 21 1.33 1.44 24.44
CA LEU A 21 2.63 1.95 24.92
C LEU A 21 3.46 2.55 23.78
N LEU A 22 3.51 1.88 22.62
CA LEU A 22 4.23 2.37 21.45
C LEU A 22 3.62 3.67 20.92
N MET A 23 2.29 3.73 20.79
CA MET A 23 1.58 4.95 20.40
C MET A 23 1.84 6.12 21.37
N ASN A 24 1.78 5.86 22.68
CA ASN A 24 2.03 6.88 23.72
C ASN A 24 3.49 7.34 23.77
N SER A 25 4.42 6.50 23.32
CA SER A 25 5.85 6.80 23.26
C SER A 25 6.26 7.54 21.97
N GLY A 26 5.28 7.97 21.17
CA GLY A 26 5.50 8.71 19.92
C GLY A 26 5.87 7.82 18.72
N PHE A 27 5.85 6.50 18.87
CA PHE A 27 5.96 5.60 17.74
C PHE A 27 4.63 5.53 17.00
N LYS A 28 4.64 5.82 15.70
CA LYS A 28 3.50 5.51 14.84
C LYS A 28 3.43 4.00 14.67
N VAL A 29 2.50 3.36 15.39
CA VAL A 29 2.10 1.98 15.09
C VAL A 29 1.30 2.00 13.79
N VAL A 30 1.99 1.80 12.68
CA VAL A 30 1.36 1.59 11.38
C VAL A 30 1.01 0.11 11.34
N ALA A 31 -0.28 -0.22 11.50
CA ALA A 31 -0.76 -1.53 11.07
C ALA A 31 -0.24 -1.73 9.65
N MET A 32 0.48 -2.82 9.37
CA MET A 32 0.95 -3.12 8.02
C MET A 32 -0.28 -3.24 7.12
N LYS A 33 -0.67 -2.11 6.53
CA LYS A 33 -1.69 -2.06 5.50
C LYS A 33 -1.05 -2.78 4.32
N THR A 34 -1.43 -4.03 4.12
CA THR A 34 -1.02 -4.83 2.97
C THR A 34 -1.43 -4.16 1.67
N ASP A 35 -2.54 -3.42 1.73
CA ASP A 35 -3.16 -2.82 0.57
C ASP A 35 -3.03 -1.30 0.59
N LEU A 36 -2.49 -0.80 -0.51
CA LEU A 36 -2.29 0.60 -0.84
C LEU A 36 -3.57 1.17 -1.46
N THR A 37 -3.96 2.36 -1.04
CA THR A 37 -4.92 3.17 -1.77
C THR A 37 -4.37 3.55 -3.15
N THR A 38 -5.24 3.96 -4.06
CA THR A 38 -4.80 4.47 -5.38
C THR A 38 -3.76 5.60 -5.25
N LYS A 39 -3.89 6.46 -4.24
CA LYS A 39 -2.95 7.56 -4.00
C LYS A 39 -1.58 7.04 -3.55
N GLU A 40 -1.54 6.16 -2.56
CA GLU A 40 -0.31 5.54 -2.04
C GLU A 40 0.40 4.72 -3.13
N MET A 41 -0.34 3.97 -3.94
CA MET A 41 0.20 3.25 -5.09
C MET A 41 0.85 4.20 -6.10
N CYS A 42 0.19 5.32 -6.44
CA CYS A 42 0.75 6.31 -7.35
C CYS A 42 2.04 6.94 -6.80
N GLU A 43 2.06 7.27 -5.50
CA GLU A 43 3.23 7.81 -4.82
C GLU A 43 4.41 6.83 -4.90
N GLN A 44 4.20 5.55 -4.59
CA GLN A 44 5.26 4.53 -4.67
C GLN A 44 5.71 4.25 -6.12
N ALA A 45 4.79 4.26 -7.08
CA ALA A 45 5.11 4.10 -8.50
C ALA A 45 5.83 5.33 -9.11
N ASN A 46 5.95 6.43 -8.38
CA ASN A 46 6.39 7.74 -8.87
C ASN A 46 5.52 8.23 -10.06
N ILE A 47 4.20 8.15 -9.88
CA ILE A 47 3.18 8.59 -10.83
C ILE A 47 2.39 9.75 -10.22
N ASN A 48 2.16 10.81 -10.98
CA ASN A 48 1.27 11.88 -10.54
C ASN A 48 -0.18 11.38 -10.43
N TYR A 49 -0.77 11.47 -9.24
CA TYR A 49 -2.11 10.97 -8.95
C TYR A 49 -3.20 11.57 -9.85
N GLN A 50 -3.16 12.88 -10.13
CA GLN A 50 -4.15 13.52 -11.02
C GLN A 50 -4.01 13.02 -12.45
N SER A 51 -2.77 12.86 -12.93
CA SER A 51 -2.49 12.29 -14.26
C SER A 51 -2.96 10.84 -14.36
N TRP A 52 -2.86 10.06 -13.28
CA TRP A 52 -3.38 8.69 -13.21
C TRP A 52 -4.91 8.68 -13.32
N LEU A 53 -5.60 9.52 -12.55
CA LEU A 53 -7.06 9.61 -12.57
C LEU A 53 -7.61 9.96 -13.96
N GLN A 54 -6.90 10.78 -14.74
CA GLN A 54 -7.33 11.18 -16.09
C GLN A 54 -6.89 10.20 -17.19
N SER A 55 -6.14 9.15 -16.86
CA SER A 55 -5.56 8.25 -17.86
C SER A 55 -6.38 6.98 -18.07
N ASP A 56 -6.57 6.58 -19.33
CA ASP A 56 -7.22 5.32 -19.70
C ASP A 56 -6.45 4.08 -19.22
N VAL A 57 -5.16 4.23 -18.88
CA VAL A 57 -4.34 3.19 -18.24
C VAL A 57 -5.01 2.64 -17.00
N ARG A 58 -5.73 3.47 -16.25
CA ARG A 58 -6.48 3.03 -15.07
C ARG A 58 -7.54 1.97 -15.46
N ASN A 59 -7.93 1.84 -16.71
CA ASN A 59 -8.88 0.85 -17.19
C ASN A 59 -8.22 -0.27 -18.01
N ASP A 60 -6.87 -0.32 -18.10
CA ASP A 60 -6.15 -1.42 -18.73
C ASP A 60 -6.51 -2.73 -18.00
N PRO A 61 -6.93 -3.80 -18.70
CA PRO A 61 -7.31 -5.06 -18.07
C PRO A 61 -6.25 -5.59 -17.10
N ARG A 62 -4.97 -5.35 -17.39
CA ARG A 62 -3.84 -5.75 -16.53
C ARG A 62 -3.85 -5.01 -15.19
N ILE A 63 -4.29 -3.76 -15.16
CA ILE A 63 -4.43 -2.98 -13.91
C ILE A 63 -5.72 -3.34 -13.19
N VAL A 64 -6.81 -3.58 -13.93
CA VAL A 64 -8.11 -3.91 -13.32
C VAL A 64 -8.02 -5.21 -12.51
N VAL A 65 -7.30 -6.23 -12.99
CA VAL A 65 -7.11 -7.49 -12.23
C VAL A 65 -6.29 -7.35 -10.95
N MET A 66 -5.50 -6.28 -10.82
CA MET A 66 -4.71 -5.98 -9.61
C MET A 66 -5.50 -5.14 -8.59
N ARG A 67 -6.69 -4.66 -8.95
CA ARG A 67 -7.53 -3.88 -8.05
C ARG A 67 -8.28 -4.82 -7.14
N ASP A 68 -8.10 -4.63 -5.84
CA ASP A 68 -9.09 -5.12 -4.90
C ASP A 68 -10.26 -4.13 -4.85
N THR A 69 -11.44 -4.62 -5.21
CA THR A 69 -12.73 -3.91 -5.15
C THR A 69 -13.63 -4.43 -4.03
N THR A 70 -13.18 -5.45 -3.29
CA THR A 70 -13.95 -6.16 -2.27
C THR A 70 -14.14 -5.30 -1.01
N SER A 71 -13.14 -4.46 -0.70
CA SER A 71 -13.05 -3.69 0.55
C SER A 71 -13.77 -2.33 0.53
N GLY A 72 -14.75 -2.15 -0.37
CA GLY A 72 -15.59 -0.96 -0.46
C GLY A 72 -15.17 0.03 -1.56
N ARG A 73 -15.84 1.19 -1.58
CA ARG A 73 -15.94 2.17 -2.70
C ARG A 73 -14.62 2.64 -3.35
N ASN A 74 -13.46 2.33 -2.79
CA ASN A 74 -12.16 2.79 -3.25
C ASN A 74 -11.29 1.63 -3.70
N HIS A 75 -10.65 1.77 -4.87
CA HIS A 75 -9.68 0.78 -5.36
C HIS A 75 -8.47 0.70 -4.44
N GLN A 76 -8.12 -0.54 -4.08
CA GLN A 76 -6.92 -0.89 -3.34
C GLN A 76 -5.99 -1.77 -4.18
N TYR A 77 -4.70 -1.75 -3.88
CA TYR A 77 -3.66 -2.45 -4.61
C TYR A 77 -2.64 -3.06 -3.66
N LYS A 78 -2.12 -4.23 -3.97
CA LYS A 78 -1.02 -4.81 -3.18
C LYS A 78 0.28 -4.06 -3.46
N ALA A 79 1.13 -3.93 -2.45
CA ALA A 79 2.47 -3.35 -2.63
C ALA A 79 3.31 -4.13 -3.66
N THR A 80 3.09 -5.44 -3.79
CA THR A 80 3.77 -6.30 -4.77
C THR A 80 3.45 -5.98 -6.22
N ASP A 81 2.33 -5.29 -6.49
CA ASP A 81 1.88 -5.00 -7.85
C ASP A 81 2.39 -3.64 -8.36
N VAL A 82 2.98 -2.81 -7.49
CA VAL A 82 3.39 -1.43 -7.80
C VAL A 82 4.37 -1.36 -8.97
N ASP A 83 5.38 -2.22 -9.00
CA ASP A 83 6.38 -2.23 -10.08
C ASP A 83 5.77 -2.57 -11.44
N LYS A 84 4.82 -3.53 -11.45
CA LYS A 84 4.11 -3.93 -12.66
C LYS A 84 3.18 -2.82 -13.15
N ILE A 85 2.50 -2.12 -12.25
CA ILE A 85 1.67 -0.95 -12.57
C ILE A 85 2.54 0.16 -13.19
N LYS A 86 3.73 0.41 -12.63
CA LYS A 86 4.69 1.40 -13.12
C LYS A 86 5.19 1.08 -14.53
N GLU A 87 5.40 -0.20 -14.84
CA GLU A 87 5.77 -0.66 -16.18
C GLU A 87 4.63 -0.39 -17.19
N ILE A 88 3.41 -0.83 -16.88
CA ILE A 88 2.22 -0.60 -17.71
C ILE A 88 2.00 0.90 -17.97
N TRP A 89 2.19 1.73 -16.95
CA TRP A 89 2.14 3.18 -17.08
C TRP A 89 3.19 3.70 -18.08
N ARG A 90 4.46 3.29 -17.97
CA ARG A 90 5.52 3.70 -18.89
C ARG A 90 5.24 3.27 -20.33
N GLU A 91 4.76 2.04 -20.55
CA GLU A 91 4.36 1.55 -21.87
C GLU A 91 3.30 2.45 -22.51
N SER A 92 2.27 2.83 -21.75
CA SER A 92 1.21 3.71 -22.26
C SER A 92 1.71 5.07 -22.72
N LYS A 93 2.73 5.62 -22.05
CA LYS A 93 3.30 6.93 -22.38
C LYS A 93 4.21 6.85 -23.59
N ARG A 94 4.87 5.70 -23.81
CA ARG A 94 5.62 5.43 -25.04
C ARG A 94 4.70 5.30 -26.25
N LYS A 95 3.57 4.60 -26.13
CA LYS A 95 2.61 4.44 -27.25
C LYS A 95 1.93 5.74 -27.69
N ARG A 96 1.94 6.77 -26.83
CA ARG A 96 1.40 8.11 -27.13
C ARG A 96 2.43 9.05 -27.77
N ARG A 97 3.71 8.67 -27.83
CA ARG A 97 4.77 9.41 -28.52
C ARG A 97 4.98 8.80 -29.91
#